data_AF-G0QRR6-F1
#
_entry.id   AF-G0QRR6-F1
#
_cell.length_a   1.000
_cell.length_b   1.000
_cell.length_c   1.000
_cell.angle_alpha   90.00
_cell.angle_beta   90.00
_cell.angle_gamma   90.00
#
_symmetry.space_group_name_H-M   'P 1'
#
loop_
_entity.id
_entity.type
_entity.pdbx_description
1 polymer ?
#
loop_
_entity_poly.entity_id
_entity_poly.type
_entity_poly.pdbx_seq_one_letter_code
_entity_poly.pdbx_strand_id
1 'polypeptide(L)'
;MESFKNIATDCVKAVYRKIEPNKKQFSFELFRLDFMIDESYNTWLIEVNTNPCLETKCPLLNRIISSLIENVFKIAVDPIFPPPNFPKINNIDETREFEYDYQNLNKK
;
A
#
# COMPACT_ATOMS: atom_id res chain seq x y z
N MET A 1 7.28 -17.23 -7.24
CA MET A 1 6.60 -15.92 -7.28
C MET A 1 5.40 -15.90 -8.20
N GLU A 2 5.49 -16.50 -9.40
CA GLU A 2 4.38 -16.52 -10.36
C GLU A 2 3.08 -17.10 -9.77
N SER A 3 3.18 -18.18 -8.99
CA SER A 3 2.03 -18.81 -8.31
C SER A 3 1.24 -17.85 -7.42
N PHE A 4 1.91 -17.08 -6.54
CA PHE A 4 1.24 -16.11 -5.65
C PHE A 4 0.45 -15.05 -6.41
N LYS A 5 1.03 -14.51 -7.48
CA LYS A 5 0.38 -13.47 -8.32
C LYS A 5 -0.83 -14.03 -9.05
N ASN A 6 -0.72 -15.25 -9.57
CA ASN A 6 -1.83 -15.92 -10.26
C ASN A 6 -2.99 -16.15 -9.31
N ILE A 7 -2.73 -16.72 -8.12
CA ILE A 7 -3.76 -16.96 -7.11
C ILE A 7 -4.42 -15.64 -6.67
N ALA A 8 -3.64 -14.59 -6.41
CA ALA A 8 -4.17 -13.28 -6.04
C ALA A 8 -5.06 -12.69 -7.15
N THR A 9 -4.62 -12.80 -8.40
CA THR A 9 -5.37 -12.35 -9.58
C THR A 9 -6.68 -13.11 -9.72
N ASP A 10 -6.64 -14.43 -9.55
CA ASP A 10 -7.82 -15.30 -9.66
C ASP A 10 -8.82 -15.02 -8.53
N CYS A 11 -8.36 -14.72 -7.32
CA CYS A 11 -9.23 -14.29 -6.21
C CYS A 11 -10.03 -13.05 -6.58
N VAL A 12 -9.35 -11.99 -7.05
CA VAL A 12 -10.02 -10.75 -7.43
C VAL A 12 -10.96 -10.98 -8.62
N LYS A 13 -10.54 -11.74 -9.62
CA LYS A 13 -11.39 -12.12 -10.78
C LYS A 13 -12.61 -12.94 -10.39
N ALA A 14 -12.53 -13.79 -9.37
CA ALA A 14 -13.67 -14.60 -8.94
C ALA A 14 -14.79 -13.73 -8.33
N VAL A 15 -14.42 -12.60 -7.71
CA VAL A 15 -15.36 -11.74 -6.96
C VAL A 15 -15.52 -10.33 -7.52
N TYR A 16 -14.92 -9.97 -8.67
CA TYR A 16 -14.90 -8.58 -9.15
C TYR A 16 -16.28 -7.93 -9.31
N ARG A 17 -17.32 -8.73 -9.58
CA ARG A 17 -18.72 -8.25 -9.67
C ARG A 17 -19.39 -8.06 -8.31
N LYS A 18 -18.83 -8.64 -7.25
CA LYS A 18 -19.37 -8.64 -5.89
C LYS A 18 -18.59 -7.74 -4.93
N ILE A 19 -17.31 -7.48 -5.19
CA ILE A 19 -16.42 -6.76 -4.27
C ILE A 19 -16.84 -5.30 -4.06
N GLU A 20 -17.30 -4.64 -5.12
CA GLU A 20 -17.83 -3.27 -5.07
C GLU A 20 -19.02 -3.14 -6.03
N PRO A 21 -20.22 -3.58 -5.62
CA PRO A 21 -21.41 -3.59 -6.48
C PRO A 21 -21.82 -2.18 -6.94
N ASN A 22 -21.53 -1.16 -6.13
CA ASN A 22 -21.91 0.23 -6.44
C ASN A 22 -20.86 0.94 -7.31
N LYS A 23 -19.74 0.27 -7.62
CA LYS A 23 -18.65 0.78 -8.48
C LYS A 23 -18.20 2.18 -8.08
N LYS A 24 -18.02 2.40 -6.77
CA LYS A 24 -17.54 3.68 -6.24
C LYS A 24 -16.22 4.06 -6.93
N GLN A 25 -16.18 5.28 -7.49
CA GLN A 25 -14.98 5.80 -8.12
C GLN A 25 -14.03 6.37 -7.08
N PHE A 26 -12.74 6.42 -7.42
CA PHE A 26 -11.67 7.00 -6.58
C PHE A 26 -11.55 6.35 -5.19
N SER A 27 -11.81 5.05 -5.10
CA SER A 27 -11.59 4.24 -3.90
C SER A 27 -10.64 3.09 -4.19
N PHE A 28 -9.79 2.77 -3.22
CA PHE A 28 -8.94 1.59 -3.24
C PHE A 28 -8.99 0.91 -1.87
N GLU A 29 -8.64 -0.37 -1.84
CA GLU A 29 -8.56 -1.15 -0.61
C GLU A 29 -7.32 -2.04 -0.67
N LEU A 30 -6.62 -2.15 0.46
CA LEU A 30 -5.44 -2.99 0.59
C LEU A 30 -5.83 -4.30 1.29
N PHE A 31 -5.75 -5.40 0.56
CA PHE A 31 -6.02 -6.73 1.08
C PHE A 31 -4.74 -7.44 1.52
N ARG A 32 -4.81 -8.22 2.61
CA ARG A 32 -3.79 -9.20 3.00
C ARG A 32 -4.22 -10.58 2.53
N LEU A 33 -3.33 -11.29 1.86
CA LEU A 33 -3.53 -12.68 1.46
C LEU A 33 -2.58 -13.55 2.27
N ASP A 34 -3.14 -14.46 3.04
CA ASP A 34 -2.38 -15.37 3.89
C ASP A 34 -2.23 -16.72 3.16
N PHE A 35 -0.97 -17.13 2.97
CA PHE A 35 -0.62 -18.33 2.19
C PHE A 35 0.10 -19.36 3.05
N MET A 36 -0.13 -20.63 2.76
CA MET A 36 0.64 -21.76 3.27
C MET A 36 1.45 -22.38 2.14
N ILE A 37 2.69 -22.78 2.43
CA ILE A 37 3.57 -23.48 1.48
C ILE A 37 3.76 -24.90 1.99
N ASP A 38 3.56 -25.90 1.13
CA ASP A 38 3.74 -27.30 1.49
C ASP A 38 5.17 -27.81 1.21
N GLU A 39 5.45 -29.08 1.54
CA GLU A 39 6.75 -29.73 1.37
C GLU A 39 7.17 -29.87 -0.11
N SER A 40 6.22 -29.80 -1.04
CA SER A 40 6.46 -29.81 -2.48
C SER A 40 6.58 -28.39 -3.06
N TYR A 41 6.66 -27.37 -2.19
CA TYR A 41 6.70 -25.95 -2.54
C TYR A 41 5.46 -25.46 -3.29
N ASN A 42 4.32 -26.15 -3.20
CA ASN A 42 3.06 -25.62 -3.71
C ASN A 42 2.56 -24.53 -2.76
N THR A 43 1.87 -23.55 -3.34
CA THR A 43 1.32 -22.41 -2.62
C THR A 43 -0.19 -22.55 -2.51
N TRP A 44 -0.71 -22.46 -1.29
CA TRP A 44 -2.14 -22.58 -0.99
C TRP A 44 -2.62 -21.29 -0.33
N LEU A 45 -3.67 -20.69 -0.87
CA LEU A 45 -4.34 -19.57 -0.22
C LEU A 45 -5.17 -20.09 0.95
N ILE A 46 -5.01 -19.47 2.12
CA ILE A 46 -5.78 -19.79 3.32
C ILE A 46 -6.94 -18.81 3.46
N GLU A 47 -6.65 -17.51 3.44
CA GLU A 47 -7.65 -16.47 3.61
C GLU A 47 -7.25 -15.13 2.97
N VAL A 48 -8.25 -14.27 2.79
CA VAL A 48 -8.11 -12.90 2.30
C VAL A 48 -8.76 -11.97 3.31
N ASN A 49 -7.99 -11.01 3.82
CA ASN A 49 -8.37 -10.10 4.89
C ASN A 49 -8.35 -8.64 4.41
N THR A 50 -9.37 -7.85 4.74
CA THR A 50 -9.46 -6.40 4.45
C THR A 50 -8.63 -5.54 5.41
N ASN A 51 -8.23 -6.09 6.56
CA ASN A 51 -7.50 -5.37 7.60
C ASN A 51 -6.05 -5.90 7.73
N PRO A 52 -5.14 -5.48 6.84
CA PRO A 52 -3.72 -5.79 6.96
C PRO A 52 -3.16 -5.16 8.24
N CYS A 53 -2.35 -5.92 9.00
CA CYS A 53 -1.71 -5.38 10.19
C CYS A 53 -0.56 -4.46 9.78
N LEU A 54 -0.56 -3.22 10.27
CA LEU A 54 0.46 -2.20 9.98
C LEU A 54 1.35 -1.88 11.19
N GLU A 55 1.35 -2.75 12.20
CA GLU A 55 2.20 -2.57 13.39
C GLU A 55 3.68 -2.76 13.09
N THR A 56 4.50 -1.79 13.49
CA THR A 56 5.95 -1.75 13.23
C THR A 56 6.76 -2.17 14.46
N LYS A 57 6.50 -3.38 14.98
CA LYS A 57 7.10 -3.89 16.23
C LYS A 57 8.61 -4.16 16.19
N CYS A 58 9.22 -4.22 15.01
CA CYS A 58 10.66 -4.40 14.88
C CYS A 58 11.20 -3.64 13.65
N PRO A 59 12.52 -3.39 13.59
CA PRO A 59 13.13 -2.64 12.48
C PRO A 59 12.83 -3.26 11.10
N LEU A 60 12.74 -4.59 11.02
CA LEU A 60 12.41 -5.28 9.77
C LEU A 60 10.98 -4.98 9.31
N LEU A 61 10.00 -5.13 10.20
CA LEU A 61 8.60 -4.81 9.90
C LEU A 61 8.43 -3.33 9.57
N ASN A 62 9.12 -2.45 10.30
CA ASN A 62 9.09 -1.02 10.00
C ASN A 62 9.50 -0.72 8.55
N ARG A 63 10.61 -1.32 8.10
CA ARG A 63 11.09 -1.15 6.72
C ARG A 63 10.10 -1.71 5.68
N ILE A 64 9.56 -2.90 5.92
CA ILE A 64 8.63 -3.55 4.98
C ILE A 64 7.31 -2.78 4.89
N ILE A 65 6.71 -2.45 6.03
CA ILE A 65 5.42 -1.77 6.11
C ILE A 65 5.53 -0.35 5.55
N SER A 66 6.59 0.40 5.89
CA SER A 66 6.80 1.74 5.32
C SER A 66 6.92 1.69 3.81
N SER A 67 7.69 0.74 3.27
CA SER A 67 7.81 0.56 1.81
C SER A 67 6.50 0.12 1.16
N LEU A 68 5.70 -0.70 1.84
CA LEU A 68 4.39 -1.13 1.34
C LEU A 68 3.45 0.07 1.19
N ILE A 69 3.30 0.87 2.25
CA ILE A 69 2.39 2.03 2.25
C ILE A 69 2.79 3.07 1.21
N GLU A 70 4.09 3.37 1.11
CA GLU A 70 4.63 4.25 0.08
C GLU A 70 4.26 3.79 -1.34
N ASN A 71 4.40 2.49 -1.63
CA ASN A 71 4.05 1.93 -2.93
C ASN A 71 2.53 1.92 -3.17
N VAL A 72 1.72 1.72 -2.13
CA VAL A 72 0.26 1.79 -2.23
C VAL A 72 -0.17 3.19 -2.66
N PHE A 73 0.38 4.25 -2.06
CA PHE A 73 0.04 5.62 -2.46
C PHE A 73 0.52 5.97 -3.87
N LYS A 74 1.73 5.54 -4.25
CA LYS A 74 2.23 5.70 -5.63
C LYS A 74 1.32 5.13 -6.69
N ILE A 75 0.65 4.01 -6.39
CA ILE A 75 -0.23 3.34 -7.35
C ILE A 75 -1.66 3.90 -7.27
N ALA A 76 -2.17 4.13 -6.06
CA ALA A 76 -3.58 4.40 -5.85
C ALA A 76 -3.95 5.89 -5.75
N VAL A 77 -3.01 6.74 -5.33
CA VAL A 77 -3.26 8.15 -4.99
C VAL A 77 -2.51 9.08 -5.94
N ASP A 78 -1.21 8.91 -6.11
CA ASP A 78 -0.36 9.82 -6.92
C ASP A 78 -0.87 10.06 -8.36
N PRO A 79 -1.46 9.08 -9.07
CA PRO A 79 -2.01 9.33 -10.41
C PRO A 79 -3.20 10.31 -10.43
N ILE A 80 -3.92 10.42 -9.30
CA ILE A 80 -5.08 11.31 -9.14
C ILE A 80 -4.62 12.64 -8.51
N PHE A 81 -3.72 12.56 -7.52
CA PHE A 81 -3.19 13.68 -6.77
C PHE A 81 -1.66 13.62 -6.81
N PRO A 82 -1.04 14.13 -7.89
CA PRO A 82 0.40 14.06 -8.03
C PRO A 82 1.07 14.80 -6.87
N PRO A 83 2.19 14.27 -6.34
CA PRO A 83 2.92 14.95 -5.28
C PRO A 83 3.35 16.34 -5.79
N PRO A 84 3.28 17.38 -4.93
CA PRO A 84 3.74 18.70 -5.33
C PRO A 84 5.22 18.63 -5.72
N ASN A 85 5.61 19.48 -6.68
CA ASN A 85 7.01 19.60 -7.08
C ASN A 85 7.82 20.20 -5.92
N PHE A 86 8.28 19.34 -5.02
CA PHE A 86 9.23 19.74 -4.01
C PHE A 86 10.56 20.05 -4.70
N PRO A 87 11.12 21.25 -4.53
CA PRO A 87 12.48 21.51 -4.98
C PRO A 87 13.40 20.48 -4.30
N LYS A 88 14.38 19.97 -5.05
CA LYS A 88 15.41 19.10 -4.47
C LYS A 88 16.23 19.94 -3.50
N ILE A 89 15.94 19.78 -2.22
CA ILE A 89 16.64 20.47 -1.14
C ILE A 89 18.06 19.92 -1.08
N ASN A 90 19.03 20.74 -1.46
CA ASN A 90 20.44 20.34 -1.44
C ASN A 90 21.14 20.70 -0.12
N ASN A 91 20.47 21.46 0.77
CA ASN A 91 21.02 21.95 2.03
C ASN A 91 20.12 21.61 3.24
N ILE A 92 20.73 21.26 4.37
CA ILE A 92 20.05 20.78 5.60
C ILE A 92 19.23 21.88 6.30
N ASP A 93 19.45 23.16 6.00
CA ASP A 93 18.67 24.26 6.58
C ASP A 93 17.30 24.44 5.90
N GLU A 94 17.20 24.11 4.61
CA GLU A 94 15.95 24.19 3.83
C GLU A 94 14.94 23.10 4.22
N THR A 95 15.37 21.95 4.76
CA THR A 95 14.45 20.89 5.21
C THR A 95 13.62 21.31 6.41
N ARG A 96 14.16 22.14 7.30
CA ARG A 96 13.44 22.64 8.48
C ARG A 96 12.34 23.64 8.13
N GLU A 97 12.56 24.48 7.11
CA GLU A 97 11.53 25.41 6.62
C GLU A 97 10.40 24.68 5.91
N PHE A 98 10.71 23.70 5.06
CA PHE A 98 9.69 22.88 4.40
C PHE A 98 8.84 22.07 5.39
N GLU A 99 9.44 21.48 6.43
CA GLU A 99 8.70 20.80 7.50
C GLU A 99 7.79 21.78 8.26
N TYR A 100 8.25 23.00 8.54
CA TYR A 100 7.47 24.01 9.24
C TYR A 100 6.25 24.49 8.42
N ASP A 101 6.42 24.69 7.11
CA ASP A 101 5.32 25.06 6.21
C ASP A 101 4.29 23.93 6.07
N TYR A 102 4.73 22.67 5.94
CA TYR A 102 3.82 21.51 5.88
C TYR A 102 3.02 21.33 7.18
N GLN A 103 3.64 21.59 8.33
CA GLN A 103 2.97 21.55 9.64
C GLN A 103 1.92 22.66 9.81
N ASN A 104 2.12 23.83 9.18
CA ASN A 104 1.19 24.97 9.28
C ASN A 104 0.06 24.90 8.23
N LEU A 105 0.30 24.31 7.05
CA LEU A 105 -0.72 24.07 6.03
C LEU A 105 -1.83 23.12 6.51
N ASN A 106 -1.50 22.17 7.40
CA ASN A 106 -2.46 21.18 7.93
C ASN A 106 -3.17 21.61 9.23
N LYS A 107 -3.02 22.89 9.65
CA LYS A 107 -3.65 23.45 10.87
C LYS A 107 -4.84 24.37 10.60
N LYS A 108 -5.38 24.41 9.38
CA LYS A 108 -6.59 25.17 9.03
C LYS A 108 -7.81 24.26 8.93
#